data_AF-A0A6J8D275-F1
#
_entry.id   AF-A0A6J8D275-F1
#
_cell.length_a   1.000
_cell.length_b   1.000
_cell.length_c   1.000
_cell.angle_alpha   90.00
_cell.angle_beta   90.00
_cell.angle_gamma   90.00
#
_symmetry.space_group_name_H-M   'P 1'
#
loop_
_entity.id
_entity.type
_entity.pdbx_description
1 polymer ?
#
loop_
_entity_poly.entity_id
_entity_poly.type
_entity_poly.pdbx_seq_one_letter_code
_entity_poly.pdbx_strand_id
1 'polypeptide(L)'
;MVECIFCFLFAEIQTADDEKESKQKNQHRKKNKNVLNAVAQKPSGMDTYNIEGVSANEILKFVVTTFENGCTFEDFLLQCNLFPSSADIPRWFEKLMMQFHIFKNNEKIEYILPYVKTAGVCSSYNNRQNPGECNNVNCRFLHVCRRFVRNIYCNFKGCKLAHDFTNQHNSPLIERFGLENLRENQIKTVLNNQFPSICRDYNFNERCKVGTKKCVNLHLCGSYKFGKCEKPCKYKRTHKLNNNHNKWVLRAFQMNSWPHDKILKSIYVPPKRAPRYSNNDEGDLDHNKNIDDDDDDVYKSSDFIDLDENFVPPKAESSDSSSDEDES
;
A
#
# COMPACT_ATOMS: atom_id res chain seq x y z
N MET A 1 -22.33 -47.54 51.35
CA MET A 1 -21.69 -48.04 50.11
C MET A 1 -21.98 -47.14 48.89
N VAL A 2 -22.25 -45.84 49.08
CA VAL A 2 -22.59 -44.89 47.99
C VAL A 2 -21.61 -43.70 47.93
N GLU A 3 -20.90 -43.40 49.03
CA GLU A 3 -19.88 -42.34 49.04
C GLU A 3 -18.54 -42.73 48.41
N CYS A 4 -18.25 -44.02 48.25
CA CYS A 4 -16.99 -44.48 47.64
C CYS A 4 -17.00 -44.38 46.10
N ILE A 5 -18.16 -44.51 45.46
CA ILE A 5 -18.27 -44.55 43.99
C ILE A 5 -18.09 -43.14 43.39
N PHE A 6 -18.52 -42.08 44.10
CA PHE A 6 -18.34 -40.70 43.64
C PHE A 6 -16.87 -40.25 43.65
N CYS A 7 -16.06 -40.67 44.63
CA CYS A 7 -14.63 -40.35 44.64
C CYS A 7 -13.85 -41.01 43.49
N PHE A 8 -14.21 -42.23 43.09
CA PHE A 8 -13.57 -42.92 41.97
C PHE A 8 -13.94 -42.28 40.61
N LEU A 9 -15.22 -41.93 40.41
CA LEU A 9 -15.65 -41.27 39.18
C LEU A 9 -15.06 -39.85 39.02
N PHE A 10 -14.94 -39.07 40.10
CA PHE A 10 -14.30 -37.76 40.04
C PHE A 10 -12.80 -37.85 39.75
N ALA A 11 -12.10 -38.82 40.33
CA ALA A 11 -10.68 -39.02 40.05
C ALA A 11 -10.42 -39.44 38.58
N GLU A 12 -11.25 -40.32 38.02
CA GLU A 12 -11.15 -40.73 36.62
C GLU A 12 -11.42 -39.57 35.65
N ILE A 13 -12.40 -38.71 35.94
CA ILE A 13 -12.68 -37.52 35.11
C ILE A 13 -11.52 -36.51 35.19
N GLN A 14 -10.99 -36.26 36.39
CA GLN A 14 -9.86 -35.34 36.58
C GLN A 14 -8.62 -35.80 35.80
N THR A 15 -8.29 -37.10 35.88
CA THR A 15 -7.15 -37.68 35.13
C THR A 15 -7.34 -37.63 33.62
N ALA A 16 -8.58 -37.80 33.13
CA ALA A 16 -8.90 -37.70 31.71
C ALA A 16 -8.78 -36.26 31.16
N ASP A 17 -9.12 -35.26 31.98
CA ASP A 17 -9.00 -33.85 31.61
C ASP A 17 -7.54 -33.35 31.66
N ASP A 18 -6.76 -33.78 32.65
CA ASP A 18 -5.31 -33.51 32.72
C ASP A 18 -4.55 -34.15 31.54
N GLU A 19 -4.95 -35.35 31.11
CA GLU A 19 -4.40 -35.99 29.91
C GLU A 19 -4.75 -35.24 28.62
N LYS A 20 -5.96 -34.69 28.50
CA LYS A 20 -6.35 -33.88 27.33
C LYS A 20 -5.60 -32.56 27.29
N GLU A 21 -5.41 -31.90 28.42
CA GLU A 21 -4.69 -30.63 28.51
C GLU A 21 -3.19 -30.80 28.19
N SER A 22 -2.57 -31.89 28.67
CA SER A 22 -1.18 -32.22 28.35
C SER A 22 -0.97 -32.59 26.88
N LYS A 23 -1.92 -33.31 26.25
CA LYS A 23 -1.92 -33.62 24.82
C LYS A 23 -2.09 -32.35 23.97
N GLN A 24 -2.96 -31.41 24.36
CA GLN A 24 -3.10 -30.11 23.70
C GLN A 24 -1.85 -29.24 23.82
N LYS A 25 -1.24 -29.14 25.01
CA LYS A 25 0.02 -28.39 25.23
C LYS A 25 1.18 -28.98 24.42
N ASN A 26 1.28 -30.31 24.30
CA ASN A 26 2.29 -30.97 23.47
C ASN A 26 2.04 -30.79 21.97
N GLN A 27 0.79 -30.75 21.52
CA GLN A 27 0.44 -30.45 20.14
C GLN A 27 0.73 -28.98 19.79
N HIS A 28 0.53 -28.06 20.74
CA HIS A 28 0.89 -26.65 20.60
C HIS A 28 2.42 -26.44 20.56
N ARG A 29 3.19 -27.15 21.40
CA ARG A 29 4.67 -27.16 21.35
C ARG A 29 5.23 -27.76 20.06
N LYS A 30 4.64 -28.83 19.53
CA LYS A 30 5.03 -29.42 18.24
C LYS A 30 4.68 -28.49 17.06
N LYS A 31 3.54 -27.80 17.10
CA LYS A 31 3.19 -26.76 16.12
C LYS A 31 4.18 -25.58 16.17
N ASN A 32 4.55 -25.09 17.35
CA ASN A 32 5.53 -24.00 17.48
C ASN A 32 6.95 -24.37 17.02
N LYS A 33 7.40 -25.62 17.24
CA LYS A 33 8.67 -26.11 16.67
C LYS A 33 8.65 -26.21 15.14
N ASN A 34 7.51 -26.59 14.55
CA ASN A 34 7.36 -26.62 13.10
C ASN A 34 7.27 -25.22 12.49
N VAL A 35 6.70 -24.23 13.21
CA VAL A 35 6.70 -22.81 12.80
C VAL A 35 8.12 -22.24 12.84
N LEU A 36 8.91 -22.49 13.90
CA LEU A 36 10.31 -22.03 13.98
C LEU A 36 11.19 -22.65 12.88
N ASN A 37 10.96 -23.91 12.50
CA ASN A 37 11.69 -24.56 11.41
C ASN A 37 11.21 -24.13 10.01
N ALA A 38 9.96 -23.70 9.85
CA ALA A 38 9.46 -23.13 8.59
C ALA A 38 9.90 -21.67 8.38
N VAL A 39 10.17 -20.93 9.47
CA VAL A 39 10.78 -19.59 9.44
C VAL A 39 12.28 -19.65 9.11
N ALA A 40 12.92 -20.81 9.26
CA ALA A 40 14.34 -21.00 8.93
C ALA A 40 14.64 -21.17 7.43
N GLN A 41 13.62 -21.25 6.57
CA GLN A 41 13.83 -21.20 5.12
C GLN A 41 13.67 -19.75 4.65
N LYS A 42 14.79 -19.00 4.67
CA LYS A 42 14.93 -17.74 3.92
C LYS A 42 14.40 -17.99 2.50
N PRO A 43 13.31 -17.34 2.05
CA PRO A 43 12.98 -17.34 0.64
C PRO A 43 14.08 -16.55 -0.06
N SER A 44 14.83 -17.22 -0.93
CA SER A 44 15.73 -16.58 -1.89
C SER A 44 14.94 -15.52 -2.68
N GLY A 45 15.19 -14.23 -2.45
CA GLY A 45 14.48 -13.20 -3.23
C GLY A 45 14.53 -11.77 -2.74
N MET A 46 15.31 -11.43 -1.71
CA MET A 46 15.52 -10.02 -1.35
C MET A 46 16.86 -9.76 -0.65
N ASP A 47 17.85 -10.64 -0.81
CA ASP A 47 19.24 -10.24 -0.57
C ASP A 47 19.57 -9.25 -1.72
N THR A 48 19.32 -7.97 -1.48
CA THR A 48 19.88 -6.78 -2.16
C THR A 48 19.96 -6.87 -3.69
N TYR A 49 19.04 -6.21 -4.41
CA TYR A 49 19.28 -5.82 -5.80
C TYR A 49 20.43 -4.82 -5.85
N ASN A 50 21.65 -5.33 -5.71
CA ASN A 50 22.86 -4.61 -5.93
C ASN A 50 23.10 -4.66 -7.44
N ILE A 51 22.80 -3.55 -8.10
CA ILE A 51 23.00 -3.40 -9.54
C ILE A 51 24.21 -2.50 -9.70
N GLU A 52 25.27 -3.04 -10.30
CA GLU A 52 26.50 -2.30 -10.61
C GLU A 52 27.15 -1.68 -9.35
N GLY A 53 27.09 -2.38 -8.22
CA GLY A 53 27.67 -1.92 -6.96
C GLY A 53 26.75 -1.06 -6.11
N VAL A 54 25.57 -0.67 -6.62
CA VAL A 54 24.62 0.21 -5.93
C VAL A 54 23.42 -0.57 -5.42
N SER A 55 23.13 -0.44 -4.12
CA SER A 55 21.99 -1.10 -3.48
C SER A 55 20.68 -0.37 -3.79
N ALA A 56 19.74 -1.05 -4.44
CA ALA A 56 18.41 -0.50 -4.69
C ALA A 56 17.66 -0.11 -3.41
N ASN A 57 17.90 -0.83 -2.30
CA ASN A 57 17.28 -0.55 -1.02
C ASN A 57 17.84 0.74 -0.40
N GLU A 58 19.14 0.99 -0.52
CA GLU A 58 19.75 2.23 -0.03
C GLU A 58 19.23 3.44 -0.81
N ILE A 59 19.10 3.32 -2.14
CA ILE A 59 18.50 4.38 -2.96
C ILE A 59 17.02 4.59 -2.60
N LEU A 60 16.25 3.52 -2.41
CA LEU A 60 14.85 3.62 -1.97
C LEU A 60 14.74 4.39 -0.65
N LYS A 61 15.53 3.98 0.36
CA LYS A 61 15.55 4.64 1.67
C LYS A 61 15.95 6.10 1.52
N PHE A 62 17.01 6.41 0.78
CA PHE A 62 17.43 7.79 0.51
C PHE A 62 16.29 8.63 -0.08
N VAL A 63 15.62 8.14 -1.13
CA VAL A 63 14.53 8.91 -1.76
C VAL A 63 13.39 9.15 -0.78
N VAL A 64 12.99 8.13 -0.02
CA VAL A 64 11.91 8.23 0.97
C VAL A 64 12.29 9.14 2.15
N THR A 65 13.54 9.10 2.62
CA THR A 65 13.96 9.94 3.75
C THR A 65 14.17 11.39 3.38
N THR A 66 14.65 11.65 2.16
CA THR A 66 15.03 13.01 1.70
C THR A 66 13.84 13.75 1.08
N PHE A 67 13.00 13.05 0.33
CA PHE A 67 11.93 13.69 -0.45
C PHE A 67 10.52 13.30 0.00
N GLU A 68 10.40 12.35 0.94
CA GLU A 68 9.14 11.76 1.40
C GLU A 68 8.36 11.09 0.26
N ASN A 69 7.65 11.87 -0.56
CA ASN A 69 6.75 11.43 -1.63
C ASN A 69 7.40 11.39 -3.02
N GLY A 70 8.70 11.07 -3.11
CA GLY A 70 9.43 11.05 -4.39
C GLY A 70 9.86 12.44 -4.86
N CYS A 71 10.58 12.49 -5.98
CA CYS A 71 11.22 13.72 -6.45
C CYS A 71 11.37 13.78 -7.97
N THR A 72 11.66 14.97 -8.48
CA THR A 72 12.12 15.09 -9.86
C THR A 72 13.46 14.38 -10.01
N PHE A 73 13.76 13.92 -11.22
CA PHE A 73 15.03 13.26 -11.47
C PHE A 73 16.22 14.23 -11.35
N GLU A 74 16.01 15.51 -11.64
CA GLU A 74 17.01 16.56 -11.44
C GLU A 74 17.34 16.77 -9.96
N ASP A 75 16.32 16.89 -9.10
CA ASP A 75 16.53 17.01 -7.64
C ASP A 75 17.25 15.78 -7.07
N PHE A 76 16.93 14.59 -7.60
CA PHE A 76 17.62 13.36 -7.23
C PHE A 76 19.11 13.43 -7.55
N LEU A 77 19.46 13.80 -8.80
CA LEU A 77 20.86 13.88 -9.24
C LEU A 77 21.66 14.93 -8.47
N LEU A 78 21.01 16.02 -8.04
CA LEU A 78 21.65 17.07 -7.26
C LEU A 78 21.98 16.65 -5.83
N GLN A 79 21.19 15.76 -5.23
CA GLN A 79 21.33 15.40 -3.81
C GLN A 79 21.91 14.01 -3.56
N CYS A 80 21.78 13.09 -4.51
CA CYS A 80 22.23 11.71 -4.35
C CYS A 80 23.73 11.57 -4.66
N ASN A 81 24.50 11.13 -3.67
CA ASN A 81 25.94 10.83 -3.81
C ASN A 81 26.26 9.34 -3.66
N LEU A 82 25.25 8.48 -3.74
CA LEU A 82 25.37 7.02 -3.53
C LEU A 82 25.83 6.26 -4.77
N PHE A 83 25.95 6.94 -5.92
CA PHE A 83 26.40 6.35 -7.17
C PHE A 83 27.88 6.64 -7.42
N PRO A 84 28.65 5.69 -7.99
CA PRO A 84 29.98 5.99 -8.49
C PRO A 84 29.90 6.96 -9.68
N SER A 85 30.94 7.77 -9.87
CA SER A 85 30.95 8.82 -10.91
C SER A 85 30.80 8.31 -12.34
N SER A 86 31.08 7.03 -12.59
CA SER A 86 30.93 6.38 -13.90
C SER A 86 29.56 5.74 -14.13
N ALA A 87 28.64 5.82 -13.17
CA ALA A 87 27.34 5.14 -13.27
C ALA A 87 26.42 5.79 -14.31
N ASP A 88 25.77 4.94 -15.11
CA ASP A 88 24.63 5.34 -15.93
C ASP A 88 23.35 5.27 -15.10
N ILE A 89 23.11 6.34 -14.33
CA ILE A 89 21.99 6.42 -13.37
C ILE A 89 20.62 6.25 -14.06
N PRO A 90 20.33 6.89 -15.22
CA PRO A 90 19.07 6.65 -15.92
C PRO A 90 18.84 5.17 -16.26
N ARG A 91 19.83 4.51 -16.87
CA ARG A 91 19.75 3.09 -17.22
C ARG A 91 19.62 2.19 -15.99
N TRP A 92 20.21 2.59 -14.87
CA TRP A 92 20.08 1.87 -13.61
C TRP A 92 18.63 1.89 -13.11
N PHE A 93 17.94 3.04 -13.14
CA PHE A 93 16.52 3.14 -12.75
C PHE A 93 15.58 2.36 -13.66
N GLU A 94 15.89 2.25 -14.95
CA GLU A 94 15.10 1.46 -15.89
C GLU A 94 15.03 -0.03 -15.51
N LYS A 95 16.04 -0.53 -14.78
CA LYS A 95 16.07 -1.90 -14.28
C LYS A 95 15.23 -2.10 -13.00
N LEU A 96 14.73 -1.03 -12.38
CA LEU A 96 14.11 -1.04 -11.05
C LEU A 96 12.60 -0.79 -11.04
N MET A 97 11.89 -1.39 -12.00
CA MET A 97 10.42 -1.32 -12.07
C MET A 97 9.69 -1.94 -10.87
N MET A 98 10.43 -2.56 -9.94
CA MET A 98 9.92 -3.20 -8.73
C MET A 98 10.09 -2.34 -7.48
N GLN A 99 10.95 -1.30 -7.53
CA GLN A 99 11.28 -0.40 -6.43
C GLN A 99 10.88 1.06 -6.69
N PHE A 100 10.58 1.40 -7.95
CA PHE A 100 10.20 2.77 -8.31
C PHE A 100 9.15 2.75 -9.40
N HIS A 101 8.21 3.69 -9.32
CA HIS A 101 7.49 4.15 -10.50
C HIS A 101 8.32 5.23 -11.19
N ILE A 102 8.65 4.98 -12.46
CA ILE A 102 9.48 5.87 -13.28
C ILE A 102 8.58 6.61 -14.26
N PHE A 103 8.51 7.93 -14.11
CA PHE A 103 7.75 8.79 -15.00
C PHE A 103 8.68 9.32 -16.08
N LYS A 104 8.44 8.89 -17.33
CA LYS A 104 9.24 9.32 -18.48
C LYS A 104 8.47 10.25 -19.42
N ASN A 105 9.16 11.21 -20.02
CA ASN A 105 8.65 12.00 -21.12
C ASN A 105 9.69 12.01 -22.25
N ASN A 106 9.33 11.55 -23.44
CA ASN A 106 10.26 11.35 -24.57
C ASN A 106 11.55 10.61 -24.14
N GLU A 107 11.38 9.45 -23.49
CA GLU A 107 12.44 8.62 -22.87
C GLU A 107 13.27 9.23 -21.74
N LYS A 108 13.18 10.54 -21.50
CA LYS A 108 13.82 11.19 -20.35
C LYS A 108 13.05 10.90 -19.06
N ILE A 109 13.75 10.49 -18.00
CA ILE A 109 13.18 10.37 -16.66
C ILE A 109 12.91 11.77 -16.09
N GLU A 110 11.65 12.04 -15.77
CA GLU A 110 11.21 13.32 -15.21
C GLU A 110 11.01 13.23 -13.69
N TYR A 111 10.47 12.10 -13.21
CA TYR A 111 10.13 11.92 -11.81
C TYR A 111 10.31 10.46 -11.39
N ILE A 112 10.77 10.27 -10.16
CA ILE A 112 10.88 8.95 -9.51
C ILE A 112 10.02 8.93 -8.26
N LEU A 113 9.21 7.88 -8.13
CA LEU A 113 8.30 7.70 -7.00
C LEU A 113 8.62 6.38 -6.29
N PRO A 114 8.94 6.39 -4.99
CA PRO A 114 9.22 5.17 -4.22
C PRO A 114 8.08 4.17 -4.31
N TYR A 115 8.42 2.91 -4.58
CA TYR A 115 7.47 1.82 -4.76
C TYR A 115 8.12 0.53 -4.25
N VAL A 116 7.33 -0.44 -3.79
CA VAL A 116 7.85 -1.79 -3.56
C VAL A 116 6.74 -2.75 -3.94
N LYS A 117 6.87 -3.45 -5.07
CA LYS A 117 5.77 -4.26 -5.63
C LYS A 117 5.16 -5.27 -4.66
N THR A 118 5.96 -5.78 -3.73
CA THR A 118 5.53 -6.77 -2.74
C THR A 118 4.93 -6.15 -1.47
N ALA A 119 5.11 -4.84 -1.24
CA ALA A 119 4.65 -4.13 -0.04
C ALA A 119 3.16 -3.78 -0.12
N GLY A 120 2.31 -4.81 -0.12
CA GLY A 120 0.85 -4.67 -0.12
C GLY A 120 0.23 -4.80 1.26
N VAL A 121 -0.97 -4.24 1.42
CA VAL A 121 -1.84 -4.41 2.59
C VAL A 121 -2.84 -5.52 2.29
N CYS A 122 -3.03 -6.46 3.23
CA CYS A 122 -3.90 -7.62 3.04
C CYS A 122 -5.37 -7.18 2.90
N SER A 123 -6.01 -7.54 1.79
CA SER A 123 -7.43 -7.25 1.55
C SER A 123 -8.30 -8.09 2.49
N SER A 124 -7.99 -9.37 2.68
CA SER A 124 -8.73 -10.25 3.61
C SER A 124 -8.73 -9.72 5.04
N TYR A 125 -7.59 -9.25 5.55
CA TYR A 125 -7.48 -8.65 6.90
C TYR A 125 -8.31 -7.36 7.03
N ASN A 126 -8.40 -6.58 5.95
CA ASN A 126 -9.18 -5.34 5.88
C ASN A 126 -10.63 -5.55 5.45
N ASN A 127 -11.08 -6.80 5.33
CA ASN A 127 -12.44 -7.15 4.97
C ASN A 127 -13.43 -6.56 5.99
N ARG A 128 -14.58 -6.06 5.51
CA ARG A 128 -15.58 -5.42 6.37
C ARG A 128 -16.44 -6.39 7.17
N GLN A 129 -16.70 -7.57 6.62
CA GLN A 129 -17.49 -8.60 7.29
C GLN A 129 -16.70 -9.20 8.47
N ASN A 130 -15.41 -9.50 8.26
CA ASN A 130 -14.54 -10.13 9.25
C ASN A 130 -13.22 -9.34 9.44
N PRO A 131 -13.27 -8.10 9.98
CA PRO A 131 -12.09 -7.26 10.12
C PRO A 131 -11.12 -7.83 11.15
N GLY A 132 -9.84 -7.88 10.78
CA GLY A 132 -8.77 -8.40 11.63
C GLY A 132 -8.51 -9.90 11.44
N GLU A 133 -9.31 -10.56 10.61
CA GLU A 133 -9.20 -11.99 10.34
C GLU A 133 -8.51 -12.24 9.00
N CYS A 134 -7.48 -13.10 9.01
CA CYS A 134 -6.86 -13.63 7.81
C CYS A 134 -6.53 -15.10 8.06
N ASN A 135 -7.20 -15.99 7.32
CA ASN A 135 -7.02 -17.45 7.47
C ASN A 135 -5.77 -17.97 6.74
N ASN A 136 -5.06 -17.10 6.01
CA ASN A 136 -3.82 -17.46 5.34
C ASN A 136 -2.64 -17.38 6.32
N VAL A 137 -2.24 -18.54 6.84
CA VAL A 137 -1.09 -18.68 7.77
C VAL A 137 0.25 -18.22 7.16
N ASN A 138 0.36 -18.16 5.83
CA ASN A 138 1.53 -17.71 5.09
C ASN A 138 1.24 -16.40 4.33
N CYS A 139 0.37 -15.54 4.88
CA CYS A 139 0.02 -14.26 4.26
C CYS A 139 1.28 -13.41 4.04
N ARG A 140 1.49 -12.93 2.82
CA ARG A 140 2.67 -12.13 2.43
C ARG A 140 2.39 -10.62 2.42
N PHE A 141 1.24 -10.22 2.92
CA PHE A 141 0.77 -8.83 2.95
C PHE A 141 0.64 -8.34 4.38
N LEU A 142 0.78 -7.03 4.57
CA LEU A 142 0.69 -6.41 5.89
C LEU A 142 -0.74 -6.53 6.43
N HIS A 143 -0.84 -6.97 7.69
CA HIS A 143 -2.04 -6.94 8.50
C HIS A 143 -2.08 -5.60 9.22
N VAL A 144 -2.52 -4.57 8.50
CA VAL A 144 -2.59 -3.19 8.99
C VAL A 144 -3.87 -2.54 8.47
N CYS A 145 -4.44 -1.63 9.26
CA CYS A 145 -5.61 -0.86 8.86
C CYS A 145 -5.31 0.03 7.65
N ARG A 146 -6.09 -0.11 6.58
CA ARG A 146 -5.95 0.69 5.37
C ARG A 146 -6.24 2.18 5.60
N ARG A 147 -7.06 2.54 6.60
CA ARG A 147 -7.31 3.94 6.98
C ARG A 147 -6.10 4.55 7.66
N PHE A 148 -5.46 3.81 8.57
CA PHE A 148 -4.21 4.19 9.20
C PHE A 148 -3.11 4.43 8.16
N VAL A 149 -2.95 3.53 7.18
CA VAL A 149 -1.96 3.70 6.10
C VAL A 149 -2.20 4.98 5.30
N ARG A 150 -3.47 5.32 5.04
CA ARG A 150 -3.86 6.53 4.30
C ARG A 150 -3.85 7.80 5.14
N ASN A 151 -3.43 7.72 6.41
CA ASN A 151 -3.53 8.80 7.40
C ASN A 151 -4.96 9.39 7.48
N ILE A 152 -5.99 8.56 7.28
CA ILE A 152 -7.38 8.97 7.45
C ILE A 152 -7.80 8.58 8.87
N TYR A 153 -8.49 9.49 9.56
CA TYR A 153 -9.04 9.21 10.89
C TYR A 153 -9.84 7.88 10.87
N CYS A 154 -9.51 7.01 11.83
CA CYS A 154 -10.15 5.72 12.00
C CYS A 154 -11.23 5.85 13.08
N ASN A 155 -12.43 6.24 12.68
CA ASN A 155 -13.53 6.57 13.58
C ASN A 155 -14.13 5.35 14.32
N PHE A 156 -13.61 4.15 14.06
CA PHE A 156 -14.07 2.94 14.72
C PHE A 156 -13.48 2.87 16.13
N LYS A 157 -14.26 3.29 17.14
CA LYS A 157 -13.95 3.00 18.54
C LYS A 157 -13.71 1.49 18.67
N GLY A 158 -12.50 1.10 19.06
CA GLY A 158 -12.11 -0.32 19.12
C GLY A 158 -11.87 -0.96 17.76
N CYS A 159 -11.29 -0.25 16.80
CA CYS A 159 -10.85 -0.84 15.52
C CYS A 159 -10.03 -2.11 15.79
N LYS A 160 -10.48 -3.25 15.24
CA LYS A 160 -9.82 -4.55 15.41
C LYS A 160 -8.57 -4.72 14.55
N LEU A 161 -8.27 -3.73 13.70
CA LEU A 161 -7.14 -3.75 12.77
C LEU A 161 -5.92 -3.10 13.42
N ALA A 162 -4.73 -3.60 13.11
CA ALA A 162 -3.49 -3.03 13.63
C ALA A 162 -3.27 -1.60 13.10
N HIS A 163 -2.84 -0.70 13.99
CA HIS A 163 -2.42 0.67 13.69
C HIS A 163 -0.92 0.84 13.94
N ASP A 164 -0.15 -0.21 13.66
CA ASP A 164 1.29 -0.24 13.77
C ASP A 164 1.86 -1.21 12.70
N PHE A 165 3.18 -1.17 12.55
CA PHE A 165 3.93 -2.08 11.69
C PHE A 165 4.80 -3.07 12.47
N THR A 166 4.71 -3.08 13.81
CA THR A 166 5.66 -3.75 14.71
C THR A 166 5.11 -5.02 15.36
N ASN A 167 3.87 -5.41 15.04
CA ASN A 167 3.34 -6.70 15.46
C ASN A 167 4.08 -7.89 14.83
N GLN A 168 3.92 -9.07 15.46
CA GLN A 168 4.59 -10.32 15.10
C GLN A 168 4.46 -10.70 13.62
N HIS A 169 3.33 -10.38 12.97
CA HIS A 169 3.11 -10.67 11.55
C HIS A 169 3.79 -9.64 10.63
N ASN A 170 3.70 -8.35 10.96
CA ASN A 170 4.17 -7.26 10.11
C ASN A 170 5.69 -7.05 10.16
N SER A 171 6.33 -7.20 11.33
CA SER A 171 7.78 -6.96 11.48
C SER A 171 8.66 -7.69 10.45
N PRO A 172 8.55 -9.03 10.26
CA PRO A 172 9.37 -9.72 9.26
C PRO A 172 9.03 -9.32 7.82
N LEU A 173 7.80 -8.87 7.54
CA LEU A 173 7.43 -8.36 6.22
C LEU A 173 8.04 -6.99 5.95
N ILE A 174 8.09 -6.10 6.94
CA ILE A 174 8.75 -4.78 6.83
C ILE A 174 10.23 -4.95 6.49
N GLU A 175 10.94 -5.82 7.21
CA GLU A 175 12.34 -6.16 6.91
C GLU A 175 12.48 -6.77 5.50
N ARG A 176 11.61 -7.72 5.16
CA ARG A 176 11.61 -8.32 3.81
C ARG A 176 11.38 -7.29 2.71
N PHE A 177 10.59 -6.24 2.95
CA PHE A 177 10.35 -5.18 1.98
C PHE A 177 11.49 -4.15 1.91
N GLY A 178 12.52 -4.27 2.76
CA GLY A 178 13.59 -3.28 2.87
C GLY A 178 13.15 -1.99 3.55
N LEU A 179 12.03 -2.02 4.28
CA LEU A 179 11.43 -0.83 4.91
C LEU A 179 11.80 -0.71 6.40
N GLU A 180 12.66 -1.58 6.91
CA GLU A 180 13.19 -1.48 8.26
C GLU A 180 13.98 -0.19 8.46
N ASN A 181 13.89 0.37 9.67
CA ASN A 181 14.45 1.65 10.08
C ASN A 181 13.83 2.90 9.42
N LEU A 182 12.78 2.75 8.59
CA LEU A 182 11.96 3.89 8.17
C LEU A 182 10.95 4.26 9.26
N ARG A 183 10.63 5.55 9.35
CA ARG A 183 9.55 6.05 10.22
C ARG A 183 8.20 5.60 9.69
N GLU A 184 7.20 5.57 10.57
CA GLU A 184 5.84 5.15 10.22
C GLU A 184 5.27 5.91 9.01
N ASN A 185 5.40 7.24 8.99
CA ASN A 185 4.94 8.07 7.88
C ASN A 185 5.64 7.74 6.55
N GLN A 186 6.93 7.40 6.60
CA GLN A 186 7.73 7.00 5.44
C GLN A 186 7.29 5.63 4.90
N ILE A 187 7.01 4.67 5.78
CA ILE A 187 6.44 3.37 5.39
C ILE A 187 5.07 3.59 4.74
N LYS A 188 4.20 4.40 5.36
CA LYS A 188 2.88 4.74 4.81
C LYS A 188 2.97 5.36 3.42
N THR A 189 3.96 6.22 3.16
CA THR A 189 4.19 6.77 1.83
C THR A 189 4.44 5.67 0.79
N VAL A 190 5.37 4.75 1.05
CA VAL A 190 5.66 3.64 0.11
C VAL A 190 4.43 2.77 -0.13
N LEU A 191 3.63 2.51 0.92
CA LEU A 191 2.39 1.74 0.81
C LEU A 191 1.29 2.47 0.04
N ASN A 192 1.22 3.81 0.15
CA ASN A 192 0.24 4.61 -0.60
C ASN A 192 0.60 4.72 -2.09
N ASN A 193 1.87 4.55 -2.44
CA ASN A 193 2.35 4.57 -3.82
C ASN A 193 2.10 3.26 -4.59
N GLN A 194 1.43 2.26 -4.01
CA GLN A 194 1.10 1.01 -4.71
C GLN A 194 0.11 1.19 -5.87
N PHE A 195 -0.69 2.26 -5.83
CA PHE A 195 -1.72 2.56 -6.83
C PHE A 195 -1.78 4.07 -7.11
N PRO A 196 -2.18 4.48 -8.32
CA PRO A 196 -2.31 5.89 -8.64
C PRO A 196 -3.37 6.56 -7.79
N SER A 197 -3.11 7.81 -7.43
CA SER A 197 -4.02 8.69 -6.70
C SER A 197 -4.62 9.74 -7.62
N ILE A 198 -5.83 10.22 -7.32
CA ILE A 198 -6.40 11.40 -7.95
C ILE A 198 -5.69 12.65 -7.42
N CYS A 199 -5.32 13.56 -8.32
CA CYS A 199 -4.75 14.85 -7.96
C CYS A 199 -5.75 15.65 -7.13
N ARG A 200 -5.37 15.98 -5.88
CA ARG A 200 -6.21 16.73 -4.95
C ARG A 200 -6.56 18.12 -5.50
N ASP A 201 -5.58 18.84 -6.05
CA ASP A 201 -5.81 20.16 -6.62
C ASP A 201 -6.79 20.12 -7.80
N TYR A 202 -6.61 19.16 -8.70
CA TYR A 202 -7.54 18.94 -9.80
C TYR A 202 -8.95 18.62 -9.30
N ASN A 203 -9.05 17.80 -8.24
CA ASN A 203 -10.33 17.27 -7.76
C ASN A 203 -11.11 18.22 -6.85
N PHE A 204 -10.47 19.22 -6.23
CA PHE A 204 -11.15 20.13 -5.31
C PHE A 204 -11.00 21.61 -5.65
N ASN A 205 -10.02 21.99 -6.48
CA ASN A 205 -9.86 23.35 -6.97
C ASN A 205 -10.30 23.43 -8.45
N GLU A 206 -10.20 24.63 -9.02
CA GLU A 206 -10.49 24.88 -10.43
C GLU A 206 -9.49 24.21 -11.37
N ARG A 207 -8.22 24.11 -10.95
CA ARG A 207 -7.12 23.52 -11.73
C ARG A 207 -6.05 22.91 -10.85
N CYS A 208 -5.31 21.96 -11.42
CA CYS A 208 -4.05 21.47 -10.85
C CYS A 208 -2.98 22.56 -10.93
N LYS A 209 -2.36 22.92 -9.79
CA LYS A 209 -1.31 23.95 -9.73
C LYS A 209 -0.02 23.54 -10.44
N VAL A 210 0.30 22.24 -10.40
CA VAL A 210 1.45 21.64 -11.07
C VAL A 210 1.24 21.54 -12.59
N GLY A 211 -0.03 21.48 -13.03
CA GLY A 211 -0.39 21.32 -14.43
C GLY A 211 -0.22 19.88 -14.95
N THR A 212 -0.65 19.67 -16.20
CA THR A 212 -0.69 18.33 -16.84
C THR A 212 0.68 17.80 -17.26
N LYS A 213 1.71 18.64 -17.33
CA LYS A 213 3.06 18.23 -17.78
C LYS A 213 3.90 17.59 -16.67
N LYS A 214 3.59 17.87 -15.40
CA LYS A 214 4.42 17.45 -14.25
C LYS A 214 3.65 16.75 -13.12
N CYS A 215 2.31 16.77 -13.10
CA CYS A 215 1.56 16.20 -11.98
C CYS A 215 1.55 14.67 -12.02
N VAL A 216 2.18 14.00 -11.06
CA VAL A 216 2.26 12.52 -11.01
C VAL A 216 0.96 11.82 -10.56
N ASN A 217 -0.12 12.57 -10.40
CA ASN A 217 -1.43 12.08 -9.95
C ASN A 217 -2.47 12.22 -11.06
N LEU A 218 -3.45 11.33 -11.11
CA LEU A 218 -4.49 11.34 -12.13
C LEU A 218 -5.34 12.61 -12.06
N HIS A 219 -5.55 13.26 -13.19
CA HIS A 219 -6.58 14.26 -13.37
C HIS A 219 -7.88 13.54 -13.73
N LEU A 220 -8.63 13.10 -12.73
CA LEU A 220 -9.91 12.38 -12.89
C LEU A 220 -10.93 12.94 -11.89
N CYS A 221 -12.21 12.96 -12.25
CA CYS A 221 -13.29 13.29 -11.32
C CYS A 221 -13.40 12.22 -10.22
N GLY A 222 -13.21 12.61 -8.96
CA GLY A 222 -13.36 11.70 -7.82
C GLY A 222 -14.76 11.11 -7.71
N SER A 223 -15.81 11.92 -7.88
CA SER A 223 -17.20 11.45 -7.83
C SER A 223 -17.51 10.44 -8.95
N TYR A 224 -16.87 10.57 -10.12
CA TYR A 224 -17.04 9.62 -11.23
C TYR A 224 -16.54 8.24 -10.87
N LYS A 225 -15.39 8.16 -10.19
CA LYS A 225 -14.80 6.90 -9.73
C LYS A 225 -15.75 6.07 -8.85
N PHE A 226 -16.66 6.73 -8.11
CA PHE A 226 -17.65 6.04 -7.26
C PHE A 226 -19.04 5.91 -7.91
N GLY A 227 -19.19 6.29 -9.18
CA GLY A 227 -20.50 6.29 -9.86
C GLY A 227 -21.48 7.35 -9.35
N LYS A 228 -21.00 8.36 -8.60
CA LYS A 228 -21.81 9.42 -7.97
C LYS A 228 -21.77 10.75 -8.74
N CYS A 229 -21.18 10.78 -9.94
CA CYS A 229 -21.09 12.01 -10.73
C CYS A 229 -22.24 12.09 -11.74
N GLU A 230 -23.02 13.16 -11.62
CA GLU A 230 -24.08 13.52 -12.56
C GLU A 230 -23.51 13.89 -13.94
N LYS A 231 -24.34 13.73 -14.99
CA LYS A 231 -24.02 14.13 -16.36
C LYS A 231 -24.91 15.33 -16.76
N PRO A 232 -24.34 16.45 -17.26
CA PRO A 232 -22.91 16.71 -17.40
C PRO A 232 -22.20 16.90 -16.04
N CYS A 233 -20.89 16.64 -15.99
CA CYS A 233 -20.12 16.81 -14.75
C CYS A 233 -20.21 18.27 -14.27
N LYS A 234 -20.85 18.50 -13.11
CA LYS A 234 -21.00 19.82 -12.48
C LYS A 234 -19.69 20.62 -12.41
N TYR A 235 -18.58 19.92 -12.16
CA TYR A 235 -17.25 20.52 -11.98
C TYR A 235 -16.39 20.51 -13.25
N LYS A 236 -16.94 20.13 -14.41
CA LYS A 236 -16.22 20.06 -15.71
C LYS A 236 -14.93 19.23 -15.64
N ARG A 237 -14.87 18.26 -14.73
CA ARG A 237 -13.72 17.36 -14.57
C ARG A 237 -13.83 16.22 -15.58
N THR A 238 -12.68 15.73 -16.03
CA THR A 238 -12.62 14.64 -16.99
C THR A 238 -12.99 13.32 -16.33
N HIS A 239 -13.74 12.51 -17.08
CA HIS A 239 -14.04 11.11 -16.76
C HIS A 239 -13.20 10.15 -17.62
N LYS A 240 -12.27 10.70 -18.43
CA LYS A 240 -11.45 9.93 -19.38
C LYS A 240 -10.12 9.54 -18.75
N LEU A 241 -9.89 8.23 -18.61
CA LEU A 241 -8.57 7.69 -18.23
C LEU A 241 -7.58 7.69 -19.41
N ASN A 242 -8.07 7.75 -20.65
CA ASN A 242 -7.25 7.63 -21.86
C ASN A 242 -6.73 8.97 -22.44
N ASN A 243 -6.83 10.08 -21.72
CA ASN A 243 -6.20 11.34 -22.15
C ASN A 243 -4.67 11.29 -21.97
N ASN A 244 -3.92 12.17 -22.66
CA ASN A 244 -2.46 12.14 -22.68
C ASN A 244 -1.82 12.12 -21.29
N HIS A 245 -2.34 12.95 -20.38
CA HIS A 245 -1.83 13.04 -19.01
C HIS A 245 -2.12 11.77 -18.19
N ASN A 246 -3.36 11.28 -18.18
CA ASN A 246 -3.72 10.09 -17.42
C ASN A 246 -3.04 8.83 -17.97
N LYS A 247 -2.86 8.73 -19.31
CA LYS A 247 -2.05 7.67 -19.93
C LYS A 247 -0.58 7.74 -19.49
N TRP A 248 -0.02 8.93 -19.32
CA TRP A 248 1.34 9.11 -18.84
C TRP A 248 1.50 8.61 -17.39
N VAL A 249 0.58 8.98 -16.49
CA VAL A 249 0.55 8.46 -15.12
C VAL A 249 0.35 6.94 -15.12
N LEU A 250 -0.64 6.41 -15.82
CA LEU A 250 -0.93 4.96 -15.83
C LEU A 250 0.22 4.13 -16.40
N ARG A 251 1.01 4.66 -17.35
CA ARG A 251 2.22 3.97 -17.84
C ARG A 251 3.28 3.82 -16.76
N ALA A 252 3.53 4.86 -15.96
CA ALA A 252 4.50 4.78 -14.84
C ALA A 252 4.09 3.74 -13.78
N PHE A 253 2.78 3.57 -13.58
CA PHE A 253 2.20 2.53 -12.72
C PHE A 253 2.04 1.16 -13.38
N GLN A 254 2.43 0.99 -14.65
CA GLN A 254 2.27 -0.26 -15.42
C GLN A 254 0.79 -0.72 -15.53
N MET A 255 -0.12 0.24 -15.64
CA MET A 255 -1.58 0.06 -15.64
C MET A 255 -2.25 0.51 -16.95
N ASN A 256 -1.49 0.90 -17.97
CA ASN A 256 -2.03 1.42 -19.23
C ASN A 256 -2.83 0.38 -20.04
N SER A 257 -2.60 -0.92 -19.81
CA SER A 257 -3.33 -2.03 -20.45
C SER A 257 -4.44 -2.62 -19.57
N TRP A 258 -4.66 -2.08 -18.37
CA TRP A 258 -5.64 -2.66 -17.44
C TRP A 258 -7.08 -2.34 -17.87
N PRO A 259 -8.05 -3.22 -17.56
CA PRO A 259 -9.46 -2.92 -17.74
C PRO A 259 -9.89 -1.66 -16.99
N HIS A 260 -10.75 -0.87 -17.61
CA HIS A 260 -11.21 0.42 -17.10
C HIS A 260 -11.81 0.32 -15.69
N ASP A 261 -12.64 -0.69 -15.42
CA ASP A 261 -13.28 -0.88 -14.12
C ASP A 261 -12.26 -1.24 -13.02
N LYS A 262 -11.21 -2.00 -13.36
CA LYS A 262 -10.14 -2.39 -12.44
C LYS A 262 -9.30 -1.18 -12.06
N ILE A 263 -8.96 -0.32 -13.02
CA ILE A 263 -8.26 0.95 -12.75
C ILE A 263 -9.10 1.81 -11.80
N LEU A 264 -10.40 1.98 -12.07
CA LEU A 264 -11.28 2.78 -11.21
C LEU A 264 -11.36 2.21 -9.78
N LYS A 265 -11.40 0.88 -9.61
CA LYS A 265 -11.42 0.23 -8.30
C LYS A 265 -10.11 0.43 -7.51
N SER A 266 -8.96 0.52 -8.19
CA SER A 266 -7.65 0.66 -7.55
C SER A 266 -7.28 2.10 -7.17
N ILE A 267 -7.84 3.08 -7.87
CA ILE A 267 -7.48 4.49 -7.67
C ILE A 267 -7.83 4.96 -6.25
N TYR A 268 -6.86 5.60 -5.62
CA TYR A 268 -7.08 6.33 -4.38
C TYR A 268 -7.64 7.74 -4.65
N VAL A 269 -8.61 8.15 -3.84
CA VAL A 269 -9.15 9.52 -3.86
C VAL A 269 -8.77 10.17 -2.54
N PRO A 270 -7.83 11.14 -2.54
CA PRO A 270 -7.45 11.85 -1.33
C PRO A 270 -8.63 12.60 -0.71
N PRO A 271 -8.71 12.68 0.62
CA PRO A 271 -9.72 13.49 1.29
C PRO A 271 -9.56 14.98 0.96
N LYS A 272 -10.67 15.72 1.05
CA LYS A 272 -10.69 17.18 0.83
C LYS A 272 -9.79 17.90 1.83
N ARG A 273 -9.81 17.52 3.11
CA ARG A 273 -8.89 18.04 4.14
C ARG A 273 -7.67 17.11 4.25
N ALA A 274 -6.48 17.69 4.34
CA ALA A 274 -5.27 16.90 4.56
C ALA A 274 -5.38 16.20 5.94
N PRO A 275 -4.84 14.98 6.08
CA PRO A 275 -4.64 14.36 7.38
C PRO A 275 -4.03 15.33 8.39
N ARG A 276 -4.58 15.42 9.60
CA ARG A 276 -3.88 16.08 10.70
C ARG A 276 -2.72 15.16 11.11
N TYR A 277 -1.49 15.58 10.88
CA TYR A 277 -0.33 14.95 11.52
C TYR A 277 -0.36 15.36 12.99
N SER A 278 -0.69 14.44 13.90
CA SER A 278 -0.38 14.63 15.32
C SER A 278 1.13 14.40 15.47
N ASN A 279 1.90 15.47 15.45
CA ASN A 279 3.29 15.39 15.84
C ASN A 279 3.34 15.28 17.37
N ASN A 280 3.56 14.05 17.83
CA ASN A 280 4.11 13.58 19.11
C ASN A 280 3.50 14.02 20.45
N ASP A 281 3.62 13.09 21.39
CA ASP A 281 3.63 13.23 22.84
C ASP A 281 3.95 14.65 23.35
N GLU A 282 2.95 15.31 23.95
CA GLU A 282 3.02 16.06 25.21
C GLU A 282 1.62 16.60 25.56
N GLY A 283 1.12 16.24 26.73
CA GLY A 283 0.07 16.99 27.44
C GLY A 283 -1.38 16.61 27.11
N ASP A 284 -2.11 16.33 28.19
CA ASP A 284 -3.56 16.28 28.28
C ASP A 284 -4.30 17.45 27.58
N LEU A 285 -5.60 17.21 27.35
CA LEU A 285 -6.71 18.14 27.09
C LEU A 285 -7.09 18.36 25.60
N ASP A 286 -8.16 17.71 25.14
CA ASP A 286 -9.54 18.15 25.41
C ASP A 286 -10.51 17.43 24.45
N HIS A 287 -11.34 16.55 25.01
CA HIS A 287 -12.48 15.92 24.36
C HIS A 287 -13.66 16.91 24.27
N ASN A 288 -13.55 18.00 23.50
CA ASN A 288 -14.75 18.67 22.99
C ASN A 288 -14.41 19.79 22.00
N LYS A 289 -14.41 19.47 20.71
CA LYS A 289 -14.85 20.44 19.72
C LYS A 289 -15.84 19.75 18.82
N ASN A 290 -17.10 20.16 18.96
CA ASN A 290 -18.16 19.99 17.96
C ASN A 290 -17.56 20.35 16.61
N ILE A 291 -17.27 19.32 15.81
CA ILE A 291 -16.98 19.48 14.39
C ILE A 291 -18.35 19.49 13.75
N ASP A 292 -18.73 20.60 13.15
CA ASP A 292 -19.93 20.67 12.32
C ASP A 292 -19.78 19.62 11.20
N ASP A 293 -20.51 18.52 11.35
CA ASP A 293 -20.39 17.25 10.60
C ASP A 293 -20.95 17.34 9.16
N ASP A 294 -21.38 18.52 8.70
CA ASP A 294 -22.23 18.63 7.50
C ASP A 294 -21.48 18.75 6.15
N ASP A 295 -20.14 18.77 6.14
CA ASP A 295 -19.36 18.99 4.90
C ASP A 295 -18.24 17.94 4.63
N ASP A 296 -18.07 16.95 5.50
CA ASP A 296 -17.03 15.92 5.41
C ASP A 296 -17.48 14.63 4.69
N ASP A 297 -18.72 14.59 4.22
CA ASP A 297 -19.41 13.36 3.83
C ASP A 297 -19.36 13.04 2.31
N VAL A 298 -18.37 13.56 1.58
CA VAL A 298 -18.26 13.30 0.13
C VAL A 298 -17.85 11.85 -0.17
N TYR A 299 -17.07 11.21 0.73
CA TYR A 299 -16.61 9.84 0.55
C TYR A 299 -16.70 9.04 1.85
N LYS A 300 -17.77 8.25 1.97
CA LYS A 300 -18.02 7.41 3.14
C LYS A 300 -17.00 6.27 3.19
N SER A 301 -16.73 5.73 4.38
CA SER A 301 -15.86 4.54 4.53
C SER A 301 -16.31 3.36 3.65
N SER A 302 -17.57 3.35 3.22
CA SER A 302 -18.16 2.40 2.28
C SER A 302 -17.57 2.44 0.87
N ASP A 303 -16.88 3.53 0.51
CA ASP A 303 -16.48 3.83 -0.86
C ASP A 303 -15.11 3.21 -1.24
N PHE A 304 -14.37 2.68 -0.26
CA PHE A 304 -13.14 1.92 -0.52
C PHE A 304 -13.47 0.49 -0.95
N ILE A 305 -13.23 0.17 -2.23
CA ILE A 305 -13.46 -1.17 -2.80
C ILE A 305 -12.17 -1.99 -2.69
N ASP A 306 -12.32 -3.25 -2.30
CA ASP A 306 -11.25 -4.23 -2.17
C ASP A 306 -10.69 -4.59 -3.55
N LEU A 307 -9.36 -4.62 -3.67
CA LEU A 307 -8.71 -5.17 -4.84
C LEU A 307 -8.55 -6.67 -4.62
N ASP A 308 -9.17 -7.43 -5.51
CA ASP A 308 -9.13 -8.89 -5.61
C ASP A 308 -7.67 -9.38 -5.71
N GLU A 309 -7.29 -10.29 -4.83
CA GLU A 309 -5.94 -10.82 -4.64
C GLU A 309 -5.47 -11.74 -5.80
N ASN A 310 -6.35 -12.08 -6.75
CA ASN A 310 -6.09 -13.09 -7.79
C ASN A 310 -5.75 -12.54 -9.20
N PHE A 311 -5.60 -11.22 -9.37
CA PHE A 311 -5.32 -10.66 -10.69
C PHE A 311 -3.83 -10.75 -11.05
N VAL A 312 -3.50 -11.61 -12.02
CA VAL A 312 -2.20 -11.62 -12.71
C VAL A 312 -2.30 -10.67 -13.91
N PRO A 313 -1.49 -9.60 -13.97
CA PRO A 313 -1.54 -8.68 -15.10
C PRO A 313 -1.14 -9.39 -16.40
N PRO A 314 -1.78 -9.07 -17.55
CA PRO A 314 -1.34 -9.59 -18.84
C PRO A 314 0.10 -9.15 -19.11
N LYS A 315 0.89 -10.05 -19.70
CA LYS A 315 2.24 -9.73 -20.16
C LYS A 315 2.15 -8.58 -21.16
N ALA A 316 3.04 -7.60 -21.03
CA ALA A 316 3.17 -6.55 -22.04
C ALA A 316 3.57 -7.21 -23.36
N GLU A 317 2.68 -7.17 -24.34
CA GLU A 317 3.04 -7.51 -25.72
C GLU A 317 3.99 -6.43 -26.21
N SER A 318 5.15 -6.85 -26.73
CA SER A 318 6.04 -5.99 -27.49
C SER A 318 5.26 -5.51 -28.71
N SER A 319 4.81 -4.27 -28.70
CA SER A 319 4.24 -3.66 -29.89
C SER A 319 5.37 -3.35 -30.85
N ASP A 320 5.55 -4.26 -31.82
CA ASP A 320 6.18 -3.97 -33.09
C ASP A 320 5.52 -2.71 -33.69
N SER A 321 6.38 -1.85 -34.20
CA SER A 321 6.02 -0.70 -35.02
C SER A 321 5.37 -1.17 -36.32
N SER A 322 4.11 -0.80 -36.54
CA SER A 322 3.59 -0.63 -37.88
C SER A 322 2.95 0.75 -37.98
N SER A 323 3.60 1.56 -38.81
CA SER A 323 3.10 2.77 -39.45
C SER A 323 1.78 2.52 -40.17
N ASP A 324 0.87 3.49 -40.09
CA ASP A 324 -0.14 3.86 -41.09
C ASP A 324 -0.45 5.33 -40.78
N GLU A 325 0.13 6.30 -41.50
CA GLU A 325 -0.34 6.87 -42.77
C GLU A 325 -1.68 7.61 -42.67
N ASP A 326 -1.66 8.78 -43.31
CA ASP A 326 -2.66 9.83 -43.34
C ASP A 326 -4.06 9.36 -43.76
N GLU A 327 -5.10 10.05 -43.29
CA GLU A 327 -5.98 10.81 -44.20
C GLU A 327 -7.06 11.60 -43.43
N SER A 328 -7.14 12.89 -43.81
CA SER A 328 -8.33 13.77 -43.93
C SER A 328 -9.15 14.14 -42.69
#